data_AF-A0A2K1XKZ4-F1
#
_entry.id   AF-A0A2K1XKZ4-F1
#
_cell.length_a   1.000
_cell.length_b   1.000
_cell.length_c   1.000
_cell.angle_alpha   90.00
_cell.angle_beta   90.00
_cell.angle_gamma   90.00
#
_symmetry.space_group_name_H-M   'P 1'
#
loop_
_entity.id
_entity.type
_entity.pdbx_description
1 polymer ?
#
loop_
_entity_poly.entity_id
_entity_poly.type
_entity_poly.pdbx_seq_one_letter_code
_entity_poly.pdbx_strand_id
1 'polypeptide(L)'
;MATPKQHIEHIRKTTFSIGGEKNPLAPMLDQAVKYLSAELYAKDVHFLMELIQNAEDNEYLERVDPSLEFVITSRDITNTGAPATLLMFNNEKGFSAKNIESICNVGNSTKKGNRKRGYIGEKGIGFKSVFLIAAQPYIFSNGYQIRFNEKPCPHCNLGYIVPEWVDNNPSLSDIKQIYGSASTLPTTTLILPLKPDKVNPVKQQLSSIHPEILLFLSKIKRLSVREENADPRLNTVSAVAITKETNFMERKNMDAESYTLHLSADENSDEFEKECSYYLWKQKFPVRPENRVDMRMGVDDWVITLAFPNGERLHRGMKYSPGIYAFLPTEMVTDFPFIIQADFILASSRETIRWDNIWNQGILDCVPFAFIEALVSLVKTVDGAPVSSLPRMFKFLPVHKSPFEKLNSVRESIKAKLAEKDIIPSESYTAQQFFHKPREVGRLMPAFWNILKKTGEQGVSLHKLSSHGCYVLNSSFDKPEYDDILDFLGVRPVSSDWYVKCIQGSNIVMGVSEETLLLSDGEPLKVKADRMIRWDKECSKFFTQKMDKAGGQKNLIEYATSFSEVLARGVLWDKEDKIKALSELTKLAFLLNFDEQAVQFLMKSNNLQTFLEDEEFLNAAFPSV
;
A
#
# COMPACT_ATOMS: atom_id res chain seq x y z
N MET A 1 -7.18 -52.82 10.83
CA MET A 1 -7.00 -51.99 9.61
C MET A 1 -5.91 -52.62 8.77
N ALA A 2 -6.01 -52.60 7.43
CA ALA A 2 -4.92 -53.02 6.57
C ALA A 2 -3.70 -52.14 6.81
N THR A 3 -2.49 -52.71 6.80
CA THR A 3 -1.26 -51.93 6.90
C THR A 3 -1.09 -51.05 5.65
N PRO A 4 -0.31 -49.94 5.71
CA PRO A 4 -0.02 -49.14 4.53
C PRO A 4 0.49 -49.97 3.33
N LYS A 5 1.36 -50.96 3.57
CA LYS A 5 1.85 -51.88 2.52
C LYS A 5 0.73 -52.72 1.90
N GLN A 6 -0.13 -53.31 2.73
CA GLN A 6 -1.30 -54.07 2.26
C GLN A 6 -2.26 -53.19 1.45
N HIS A 7 -2.42 -51.93 1.85
CA HIS A 7 -3.24 -50.98 1.11
C HIS A 7 -2.66 -50.67 -0.28
N ILE A 8 -1.34 -50.47 -0.40
CA ILE A 8 -0.69 -50.28 -1.70
C ILE A 8 -0.83 -51.51 -2.60
N GLU A 9 -0.63 -52.71 -2.07
CA GLU A 9 -0.86 -53.95 -2.83
C GLU A 9 -2.32 -54.09 -3.27
N HIS A 10 -3.26 -53.67 -2.41
CA HIS A 10 -4.68 -53.63 -2.78
C HIS A 10 -4.91 -52.69 -3.98
N ILE A 11 -4.42 -51.44 -3.93
CA ILE A 11 -4.54 -50.48 -5.05
C ILE A 11 -3.93 -51.06 -6.34
N ARG A 12 -2.72 -51.63 -6.25
CA ARG A 12 -2.03 -52.25 -7.40
C ARG A 12 -2.87 -53.35 -8.04
N LYS A 13 -3.50 -54.20 -7.24
CA LYS A 13 -4.35 -55.30 -7.72
C LYS A 13 -5.69 -54.81 -8.27
N THR A 14 -6.40 -53.93 -7.55
CA THR A 14 -7.78 -53.56 -7.88
C THR A 14 -7.88 -52.43 -8.90
N THR A 15 -7.02 -51.41 -8.78
CA THR A 15 -7.07 -50.22 -9.64
C THR A 15 -6.26 -50.41 -10.92
N PHE A 16 -5.11 -51.09 -10.82
CA PHE A 16 -4.18 -51.26 -11.95
C PHE A 16 -4.16 -52.68 -12.52
N SER A 17 -5.03 -53.57 -12.03
CA SER A 17 -5.16 -54.97 -12.50
C SER A 17 -3.85 -55.76 -12.49
N ILE A 18 -2.90 -55.39 -11.61
CA ILE A 18 -1.60 -56.09 -11.52
C ILE A 18 -1.83 -57.49 -10.94
N GLY A 19 -1.43 -58.52 -11.69
CA GLY A 19 -1.71 -59.92 -11.37
C GLY A 19 -3.07 -60.44 -11.89
N GLY A 20 -3.82 -59.61 -12.64
CA GLY A 20 -5.03 -59.99 -13.36
C GLY A 20 -4.89 -59.79 -14.88
N GLU A 21 -6.02 -59.66 -15.59
CA GLU A 21 -6.02 -59.35 -17.02
C GLU A 21 -5.53 -57.92 -17.29
N LYS A 22 -4.79 -57.75 -18.39
CA LYS A 22 -4.25 -56.45 -18.78
C LYS A 22 -5.36 -55.52 -19.25
N ASN A 23 -5.37 -54.29 -18.75
CA ASN A 23 -6.29 -53.26 -19.22
C ASN A 23 -5.87 -52.78 -20.63
N PRO A 24 -6.70 -52.96 -21.67
CA PRO A 24 -6.36 -52.57 -23.05
C PRO A 24 -6.21 -51.05 -23.23
N LEU A 25 -6.78 -50.23 -22.33
CA LEU A 25 -6.71 -48.77 -22.39
C LEU A 25 -5.46 -48.19 -21.72
N ALA A 26 -4.66 -49.02 -21.04
CA ALA A 26 -3.49 -48.57 -20.29
C ALA A 26 -2.49 -47.74 -21.14
N PRO A 27 -2.11 -48.14 -22.37
CA PRO A 27 -1.18 -47.34 -23.17
C PRO A 27 -1.73 -45.96 -23.56
N MET A 28 -3.05 -45.85 -23.79
CA MET A 28 -3.69 -44.56 -24.11
C MET A 28 -3.67 -43.62 -22.91
N LEU A 29 -3.91 -44.17 -21.71
CA LEU A 29 -3.89 -43.42 -20.46
C LEU A 29 -2.47 -42.96 -20.10
N ASP A 30 -1.47 -43.81 -20.27
CA ASP A 30 -0.05 -43.46 -20.08
C ASP A 30 0.35 -42.27 -20.96
N GLN A 31 0.02 -42.35 -22.26
CA GLN A 31 0.32 -41.28 -23.21
C GLN A 31 -0.40 -39.97 -22.85
N ALA A 32 -1.66 -40.05 -22.41
CA ALA A 32 -2.42 -38.87 -21.98
C ALA A 32 -1.81 -38.20 -20.75
N VAL A 33 -1.38 -38.97 -19.74
CA VAL A 33 -0.71 -38.44 -18.54
C VAL A 33 0.63 -37.81 -18.91
N LYS A 34 1.39 -38.46 -19.79
CA LYS A 34 2.67 -37.94 -20.28
C LYS A 34 2.51 -36.60 -20.98
N TYR A 35 1.56 -36.48 -21.92
CA TYR A 35 1.28 -35.22 -22.60
C TYR A 35 0.79 -34.14 -21.64
N LEU A 36 -0.15 -34.46 -20.74
CA LEU A 36 -0.64 -33.49 -19.75
C LEU A 36 0.49 -32.98 -18.85
N SER A 37 1.41 -33.86 -18.43
CA SER A 37 2.56 -33.47 -17.61
C SER A 37 3.56 -32.59 -18.36
N ALA A 38 3.80 -32.88 -19.65
CA ALA A 38 4.76 -32.14 -20.47
C ALA A 38 4.21 -30.79 -20.98
N GLU A 39 2.97 -30.76 -21.49
CA GLU A 39 2.37 -29.56 -22.11
C GLU A 39 1.87 -28.54 -21.09
N LEU A 40 1.38 -28.97 -19.93
CA LEU A 40 0.87 -28.03 -18.91
C LEU A 40 2.00 -27.39 -18.10
N TYR A 41 3.19 -27.98 -18.12
CA TYR A 41 4.33 -27.53 -17.33
C TYR A 41 5.58 -27.45 -18.22
N ALA A 42 5.51 -26.64 -19.28
CA ALA A 42 6.63 -26.46 -20.22
C ALA A 42 7.87 -25.76 -19.60
N LYS A 43 7.69 -25.10 -18.45
CA LYS A 43 8.77 -24.47 -17.69
C LYS A 43 9.07 -25.24 -16.40
N ASP A 44 10.35 -25.42 -16.13
CA ASP A 44 10.85 -26.05 -14.90
C ASP A 44 10.41 -25.30 -13.62
N VAL A 45 9.88 -24.08 -13.72
CA VAL A 45 9.53 -23.21 -12.57
C VAL A 45 8.20 -23.59 -11.91
N HIS A 46 7.38 -24.40 -12.59
CA HIS A 46 6.05 -24.72 -12.12
C HIS A 46 6.01 -25.70 -10.95
N PHE A 47 6.94 -26.65 -10.86
CA PHE A 47 6.85 -27.70 -9.84
C PHE A 47 6.90 -27.09 -8.42
N LEU A 48 7.74 -26.07 -8.20
CA LEU A 48 7.93 -25.49 -6.88
C LEU A 48 6.64 -24.84 -6.37
N MET A 49 5.97 -24.05 -7.22
CA MET A 49 4.71 -23.42 -6.89
C MET A 49 3.61 -24.47 -6.61
N GLU A 50 3.56 -25.54 -7.41
CA GLU A 50 2.62 -26.65 -7.20
C GLU A 50 2.88 -27.39 -5.86
N LEU A 51 4.15 -27.61 -5.50
CA LEU A 51 4.51 -28.22 -4.22
C LEU A 51 4.14 -27.34 -3.03
N ILE A 52 4.36 -26.03 -3.13
CA ILE A 52 3.95 -25.06 -2.09
C ILE A 52 2.42 -25.02 -1.97
N GLN A 53 1.68 -25.01 -3.09
CA GLN A 53 0.22 -25.11 -3.07
C GLN A 53 -0.27 -26.42 -2.44
N ASN A 54 0.39 -27.53 -2.74
CA ASN A 54 0.04 -28.82 -2.12
C ASN A 54 0.22 -28.78 -0.61
N ALA A 55 1.30 -28.17 -0.11
CA ALA A 55 1.48 -27.97 1.32
C ALA A 55 0.40 -27.04 1.91
N GLU A 56 0.13 -25.90 1.28
CA GLU A 56 -0.93 -24.97 1.70
C GLU A 56 -2.32 -25.63 1.77
N ASP A 57 -2.59 -26.58 0.88
CA ASP A 57 -3.85 -27.33 0.86
C ASP A 57 -3.94 -28.42 1.94
N ASN A 58 -2.82 -28.85 2.53
CA ASN A 58 -2.81 -29.91 3.53
C ASN A 58 -3.51 -29.51 4.83
N GLU A 59 -3.79 -30.51 5.66
CA GLU A 59 -4.31 -30.31 7.01
C GLU A 59 -3.20 -30.35 8.04
N TYR A 60 -3.26 -29.46 9.01
CA TYR A 60 -2.31 -29.37 10.10
C TYR A 60 -3.02 -29.64 11.42
N LEU A 61 -2.28 -30.13 12.41
CA LEU A 61 -2.80 -30.28 13.78
C LEU A 61 -3.06 -28.90 14.40
N GLU A 62 -3.90 -28.85 15.43
CA GLU A 62 -4.07 -27.62 16.19
C GLU A 62 -2.77 -27.26 16.93
N ARG A 63 -2.47 -25.96 17.05
CA ARG A 63 -1.32 -25.41 17.78
C ARG A 63 0.07 -25.76 17.24
N VAL A 64 0.17 -26.34 16.04
CA VAL A 64 1.45 -26.38 15.29
C VAL A 64 1.51 -25.20 14.35
N ASP A 65 2.72 -24.66 14.12
CA ASP A 65 2.94 -23.70 13.04
C ASP A 65 3.25 -24.46 11.75
N PRO A 66 2.35 -24.40 10.73
CA PRO A 66 2.56 -25.10 9.47
C PRO A 66 3.83 -24.64 8.78
N SER A 67 4.70 -25.58 8.44
CA SER A 67 6.03 -25.32 7.90
C SER A 67 6.33 -26.21 6.70
N LEU A 68 7.00 -25.62 5.72
CA LEU A 68 7.50 -26.29 4.53
C LEU A 68 9.00 -26.05 4.41
N GLU A 69 9.79 -27.11 4.27
CA GLU A 69 11.24 -27.01 4.13
C GLU A 69 11.70 -27.75 2.87
N PHE A 70 12.54 -27.09 2.08
CA PHE A 70 13.23 -27.67 0.93
C PHE A 70 14.71 -27.84 1.25
N VAL A 71 15.21 -29.07 1.12
CA VAL A 71 16.64 -29.40 1.29
C VAL A 71 17.13 -30.07 0.02
N ILE A 72 18.11 -29.47 -0.66
CA ILE A 72 18.79 -30.12 -1.77
C ILE A 72 20.15 -30.66 -1.32
N THR A 73 20.51 -31.87 -1.75
CA THR A 73 21.80 -32.49 -1.41
C THR A 73 22.41 -33.16 -2.63
N SER A 74 23.75 -33.21 -2.70
CA SER A 74 24.49 -34.00 -3.70
C SER A 74 24.48 -35.51 -3.40
N ARG A 75 23.98 -35.93 -2.22
CA ARG A 75 23.89 -37.35 -1.87
C ARG A 75 22.73 -38.03 -2.60
N ASP A 76 23.01 -39.14 -3.26
CA ASP A 76 21.96 -40.02 -3.78
C ASP A 76 21.53 -41.04 -2.71
N ILE A 77 20.53 -40.65 -1.92
CA ILE A 77 19.93 -41.54 -0.91
C ILE A 77 18.98 -42.58 -1.53
N THR A 78 18.65 -42.45 -2.82
CA THR A 78 17.70 -43.32 -3.51
C THR A 78 18.38 -44.46 -4.28
N ASN A 79 19.70 -44.38 -4.47
CA ASN A 79 20.50 -45.29 -5.29
C ASN A 79 19.98 -45.40 -6.73
N THR A 80 19.60 -44.26 -7.31
CA THR A 80 19.09 -44.16 -8.69
C THR A 80 20.14 -43.64 -9.68
N GLY A 81 21.32 -43.26 -9.19
CA GLY A 81 22.38 -42.60 -9.96
C GLY A 81 22.14 -41.10 -10.12
N ALA A 82 21.29 -40.50 -9.29
CA ALA A 82 20.95 -39.08 -9.39
C ALA A 82 22.12 -38.20 -8.90
N PRO A 83 22.53 -37.16 -9.64
CA PRO A 83 23.61 -36.26 -9.23
C PRO A 83 23.23 -35.35 -8.05
N ALA A 84 21.94 -35.20 -7.78
CA ALA A 84 21.43 -34.50 -6.61
C ALA A 84 20.03 -35.01 -6.25
N THR A 85 19.66 -34.87 -4.98
CA THR A 85 18.33 -35.22 -4.46
C THR A 85 17.72 -33.97 -3.83
N LEU A 86 16.49 -33.63 -4.22
CA LEU A 86 15.67 -32.62 -3.56
C LEU A 86 14.71 -33.30 -2.58
N LEU A 87 14.71 -32.87 -1.32
CA LEU A 87 13.79 -33.31 -0.29
C LEU A 87 12.86 -32.15 0.08
N MET A 88 11.58 -32.46 0.23
CA MET A 88 10.57 -31.53 0.71
C MET A 88 9.94 -32.11 1.98
N PHE A 89 10.03 -31.36 3.08
CA PHE A 89 9.49 -31.75 4.37
C PHE A 89 8.29 -30.88 4.74
N ASN A 90 7.19 -31.51 5.15
CA ASN A 90 6.00 -30.80 5.59
C ASN A 90 5.43 -31.43 6.87
N ASN A 91 5.17 -30.60 7.89
CA ASN A 91 4.70 -31.02 9.22
C ASN A 91 3.17 -31.17 9.30
N GLU A 92 2.54 -31.50 8.18
CA GLU A 92 1.10 -31.75 8.09
C GLU A 92 0.68 -33.04 8.82
N LYS A 93 -0.62 -33.34 8.85
CA LYS A 93 -1.16 -34.56 9.50
C LYS A 93 -0.71 -35.85 8.81
N GLY A 94 -0.26 -35.77 7.57
CA GLY A 94 0.20 -36.87 6.75
C GLY A 94 -0.88 -37.45 5.85
N PHE A 95 -0.46 -38.25 4.87
CA PHE A 95 -1.34 -38.83 3.88
C PHE A 95 -2.30 -39.85 4.51
N SER A 96 -3.59 -39.66 4.26
CA SER A 96 -4.61 -40.68 4.49
C SER A 96 -4.67 -41.67 3.32
N ALA A 97 -5.36 -42.80 3.52
CA ALA A 97 -5.65 -43.75 2.44
C ALA A 97 -6.29 -43.07 1.22
N LYS A 98 -7.22 -42.14 1.44
CA LYS A 98 -7.86 -41.36 0.36
C LYS A 98 -6.90 -40.45 -0.38
N ASN A 99 -5.87 -39.91 0.29
CA ASN A 99 -4.84 -39.10 -0.38
C ASN A 99 -4.00 -39.99 -1.30
N ILE A 100 -3.64 -41.19 -0.85
CA ILE A 100 -2.91 -42.19 -1.64
C ILE A 100 -3.73 -42.66 -2.84
N GLU A 101 -5.02 -42.93 -2.67
CA GLU A 101 -5.91 -43.26 -3.80
C GLU A 101 -6.00 -42.08 -4.79
N SER A 102 -6.15 -40.85 -4.28
CA SER A 102 -6.27 -39.65 -5.12
C SER A 102 -5.02 -39.36 -5.95
N ILE A 103 -3.83 -39.54 -5.40
CA ILE A 103 -2.57 -39.27 -6.11
C ILE A 103 -2.25 -40.36 -7.17
N CYS A 104 -2.87 -41.54 -7.04
CA CYS A 104 -2.81 -42.61 -8.04
C CYS A 104 -3.83 -42.44 -9.18
N ASN A 105 -4.72 -41.45 -9.10
CA ASN A 105 -5.72 -41.17 -10.14
C ASN A 105 -5.27 -40.03 -11.09
N VAL A 106 -5.91 -39.97 -12.26
CA VAL A 106 -5.75 -38.90 -13.25
C VAL A 106 -7.09 -38.19 -13.40
N GLY A 107 -7.15 -36.87 -13.18
CA GLY A 107 -8.38 -36.08 -13.40
C GLY A 107 -9.44 -36.12 -12.29
N ASN A 108 -9.25 -36.94 -11.23
CA ASN A 108 -10.11 -36.99 -10.05
C ASN A 108 -9.37 -36.53 -8.80
N SER A 109 -9.37 -35.22 -8.58
CA SER A 109 -8.86 -34.58 -7.36
C SER A 109 -9.89 -34.65 -6.23
N THR A 110 -9.46 -35.02 -5.02
CA THR A 110 -10.25 -34.88 -3.78
C THR A 110 -10.62 -33.43 -3.48
N LYS A 111 -9.98 -32.46 -4.15
CA LYS A 111 -10.17 -31.01 -3.94
C LYS A 111 -11.28 -30.39 -4.79
N LYS A 112 -12.00 -31.16 -5.63
CA LYS A 112 -13.09 -30.67 -6.52
C LYS A 112 -14.21 -29.88 -5.79
N GLY A 113 -14.35 -30.03 -4.47
CA GLY A 113 -15.34 -29.34 -3.62
C GLY A 113 -14.88 -28.02 -2.96
N ASN A 114 -13.59 -27.68 -2.96
CA ASN A 114 -13.06 -26.47 -2.29
C ASN A 114 -13.09 -25.21 -3.17
N ARG A 115 -14.01 -25.15 -4.14
CA ARG A 115 -14.15 -24.08 -5.14
C ARG A 115 -14.31 -22.68 -4.54
N LYS A 116 -14.88 -22.58 -3.32
CA LYS A 116 -15.12 -21.31 -2.62
C LYS A 116 -13.86 -20.57 -2.17
N ARG A 117 -12.68 -21.20 -2.23
CA ARG A 117 -11.41 -20.60 -1.75
C ARG A 117 -10.38 -20.33 -2.86
N GLY A 118 -10.74 -20.47 -4.15
CA GLY A 118 -9.86 -20.14 -5.28
C GLY A 118 -8.63 -21.05 -5.49
N TYR A 119 -8.57 -22.20 -4.82
CA TYR A 119 -7.43 -23.13 -4.95
C TYR A 119 -7.39 -23.82 -6.32
N ILE A 120 -6.22 -23.79 -6.97
CA ILE A 120 -5.98 -24.24 -8.36
C ILE A 120 -5.74 -25.78 -8.46
N GLY A 121 -6.03 -26.55 -7.41
CA GLY A 121 -5.93 -28.02 -7.38
C GLY A 121 -7.05 -28.79 -8.13
N GLU A 122 -7.72 -28.16 -9.11
CA GLU A 122 -8.94 -28.66 -9.77
C GLU A 122 -8.72 -29.91 -10.63
N LYS A 123 -7.52 -30.05 -11.21
CA LYS A 123 -7.24 -31.02 -12.29
C LYS A 123 -6.68 -32.36 -11.82
N GLY A 124 -6.22 -32.48 -10.57
CA GLY A 124 -5.66 -33.73 -10.04
C GLY A 124 -4.32 -34.16 -10.68
N ILE A 125 -3.58 -33.20 -11.25
CA ILE A 125 -2.30 -33.41 -11.97
C ILE A 125 -1.14 -32.61 -11.37
N GLY A 126 -1.39 -31.75 -10.35
CA GLY A 126 -0.38 -30.86 -9.78
C GLY A 126 0.86 -31.59 -9.28
N PHE A 127 0.67 -32.71 -8.55
CA PHE A 127 1.77 -33.58 -8.15
C PHE A 127 2.56 -34.14 -9.33
N LYS A 128 1.95 -34.38 -10.49
CA LYS A 128 2.66 -34.98 -11.63
C LYS A 128 3.69 -34.03 -12.24
N SER A 129 3.65 -32.73 -11.92
CA SER A 129 4.71 -31.78 -12.28
C SER A 129 6.10 -32.17 -11.75
N VAL A 130 6.19 -32.96 -10.65
CA VAL A 130 7.49 -33.41 -10.12
C VAL A 130 8.25 -34.30 -11.12
N PHE A 131 7.56 -34.93 -12.07
CA PHE A 131 8.18 -35.74 -13.11
C PHE A 131 8.97 -34.93 -14.14
N LEU A 132 8.79 -33.61 -14.18
CA LEU A 132 9.66 -32.73 -14.96
C LEU A 132 11.10 -32.78 -14.45
N ILE A 133 11.27 -32.92 -13.14
CA ILE A 133 12.58 -32.82 -12.48
C ILE A 133 13.08 -34.16 -11.93
N ALA A 134 12.22 -35.15 -11.70
CA ALA A 134 12.60 -36.44 -11.14
C ALA A 134 11.87 -37.60 -11.83
N ALA A 135 12.61 -38.60 -12.32
CA ALA A 135 11.99 -39.77 -12.95
C ALA A 135 11.29 -40.71 -11.94
N GLN A 136 11.72 -40.68 -10.67
CA GLN A 136 11.24 -41.56 -9.62
C GLN A 136 10.97 -40.79 -8.33
N PRO A 137 9.84 -40.09 -8.19
CA PRO A 137 9.50 -39.40 -6.96
C PRO A 137 9.05 -40.39 -5.86
N TYR A 138 9.49 -40.15 -4.62
CA TYR A 138 9.15 -40.94 -3.45
C TYR A 138 8.31 -40.13 -2.46
N ILE A 139 7.44 -40.82 -1.73
CA ILE A 139 6.59 -40.25 -0.68
C ILE A 139 6.71 -41.12 0.57
N PHE A 140 7.10 -40.48 1.66
CA PHE A 140 7.12 -41.06 3.00
C PHE A 140 6.13 -40.27 3.86
N SER A 141 5.07 -40.92 4.34
CA SER A 141 4.05 -40.25 5.15
C SER A 141 3.16 -41.25 5.89
N ASN A 142 2.93 -41.07 7.20
CA ASN A 142 2.04 -41.92 8.01
C ASN A 142 2.26 -43.45 7.83
N GLY A 143 3.53 -43.87 7.73
CA GLY A 143 3.91 -45.26 7.51
C GLY A 143 3.80 -45.77 6.07
N TYR A 144 3.31 -44.95 5.12
CA TYR A 144 3.52 -45.21 3.70
C TYR A 144 4.97 -44.89 3.32
N GLN A 145 5.58 -45.77 2.54
CA GLN A 145 6.88 -45.58 1.89
C GLN A 145 6.73 -46.05 0.45
N ILE A 146 6.37 -45.12 -0.42
CA ILE A 146 6.04 -45.42 -1.80
C ILE A 146 6.87 -44.60 -2.77
N ARG A 147 7.04 -45.12 -3.98
CA ARG A 147 7.55 -44.37 -5.11
C ARG A 147 6.62 -44.49 -6.30
N PHE A 148 6.73 -43.53 -7.20
CA PHE A 148 6.18 -43.63 -8.55
C PHE A 148 7.33 -43.66 -9.55
N ASN A 149 7.04 -44.07 -10.78
CA ASN A 149 8.05 -44.17 -11.84
C ASN A 149 7.52 -43.55 -13.13
N GLU A 150 8.33 -42.74 -13.78
CA GLU A 150 8.06 -42.20 -15.12
C GLU A 150 7.97 -43.33 -16.16
N LYS A 151 8.81 -44.36 -16.02
CA LYS A 151 8.77 -45.53 -16.91
C LYS A 151 7.53 -46.38 -16.60
N PRO A 152 6.82 -46.87 -17.63
CA PRO A 152 5.69 -47.76 -17.43
C PRO A 152 6.02 -49.01 -16.61
N CYS A 153 5.16 -49.36 -15.67
CA CYS A 153 5.26 -50.60 -14.91
C CYS A 153 5.14 -51.80 -15.86
N PRO A 154 6.05 -52.79 -15.82
CA PRO A 154 6.02 -53.94 -16.75
C PRO A 154 4.74 -54.79 -16.68
N HIS A 155 4.00 -54.72 -15.57
CA HIS A 155 2.80 -55.52 -15.35
C HIS A 155 1.53 -54.91 -15.94
N CYS A 156 1.42 -53.58 -15.96
CA CYS A 156 0.22 -52.87 -16.41
C CYS A 156 0.47 -51.81 -17.49
N ASN A 157 1.72 -51.61 -17.93
CA ASN A 157 2.12 -50.61 -18.94
C ASN A 157 1.68 -49.17 -18.62
N LEU A 158 1.64 -48.81 -17.33
CA LEU A 158 1.33 -47.47 -16.85
C LEU A 158 2.50 -46.90 -16.03
N GLY A 159 2.94 -45.69 -16.37
CA GLY A 159 3.85 -44.87 -15.57
C GLY A 159 3.10 -43.80 -14.77
N TYR A 160 3.84 -42.95 -14.06
CA TYR A 160 3.40 -41.75 -13.33
C TYR A 160 2.42 -41.94 -12.15
N ILE A 161 1.55 -42.95 -12.20
CA ILE A 161 0.40 -43.10 -11.30
C ILE A 161 0.37 -44.41 -10.53
N VAL A 162 1.23 -45.36 -10.90
CA VAL A 162 1.31 -46.67 -10.24
C VAL A 162 2.20 -46.55 -9.01
N PRO A 163 1.67 -46.73 -7.78
CA PRO A 163 2.49 -46.70 -6.58
C PRO A 163 3.25 -48.03 -6.44
N GLU A 164 4.52 -47.95 -6.05
CA GLU A 164 5.37 -49.08 -5.69
C GLU A 164 5.84 -48.93 -4.25
N TRP A 165 5.79 -50.01 -3.47
CA TRP A 165 6.35 -50.02 -2.13
C TRP A 165 7.88 -49.97 -2.18
N VAL A 166 8.49 -49.22 -1.27
CA VAL A 166 9.94 -49.07 -1.18
C VAL A 166 10.43 -49.88 0.01
N ASP A 167 11.18 -50.96 -0.21
CA ASP A 167 11.66 -51.81 0.91
C ASP A 167 12.98 -51.32 1.52
N ASN A 168 13.93 -50.85 0.69
CA ASN A 168 15.31 -50.62 1.12
C ASN A 168 15.76 -49.15 1.05
N ASN A 169 15.72 -48.53 -0.14
CA ASN A 169 16.34 -47.21 -0.39
C ASN A 169 15.31 -46.18 -0.91
N PRO A 170 15.24 -44.98 -0.32
CA PRO A 170 15.94 -44.55 0.89
C PRO A 170 15.35 -45.18 2.16
N SER A 171 16.18 -45.34 3.20
CA SER A 171 15.71 -45.69 4.54
C SER A 171 15.32 -44.44 5.35
N LEU A 172 14.52 -44.59 6.40
CA LEU A 172 14.20 -43.49 7.33
C LEU A 172 15.47 -42.89 7.98
N SER A 173 16.50 -43.70 8.18
CA SER A 173 17.79 -43.27 8.72
C SER A 173 18.51 -42.33 7.76
N ASP A 174 18.50 -42.64 6.46
CA ASP A 174 19.11 -41.78 5.43
C ASP A 174 18.41 -40.41 5.38
N ILE A 175 17.07 -40.42 5.42
CA ILE A 175 16.26 -39.20 5.44
C ILE A 175 16.56 -38.37 6.69
N LYS A 176 16.66 -39.02 7.86
CA LYS A 176 16.96 -38.34 9.13
C LYS A 176 18.37 -37.74 9.15
N GLN A 177 19.34 -38.38 8.50
CA GLN A 177 20.69 -37.84 8.37
C GLN A 177 20.72 -36.54 7.56
N ILE A 178 19.93 -36.45 6.48
CA ILE A 178 19.83 -35.21 5.67
C ILE A 178 19.06 -34.12 6.43
N TYR A 179 17.96 -34.48 7.09
CA TYR A 179 17.16 -33.51 7.82
C TYR A 179 17.91 -32.92 9.02
N GLY A 180 18.63 -33.76 9.76
CA GLY A 180 19.35 -33.39 10.97
C GLY A 180 19.11 -34.43 12.06
N SER A 181 20.18 -35.07 12.51
CA SER A 181 20.14 -36.24 13.40
C SER A 181 19.42 -35.99 14.74
N ALA A 182 19.44 -34.74 15.22
CA ALA A 182 18.83 -34.30 16.48
C ALA A 182 17.32 -33.98 16.35
N SER A 183 16.79 -33.89 15.14
CA SER A 183 15.43 -33.43 14.88
C SER A 183 14.46 -34.60 14.64
N THR A 184 13.20 -34.42 15.03
CA THR A 184 12.13 -35.33 14.64
C THR A 184 11.74 -35.03 13.19
N LEU A 185 11.66 -36.07 12.37
CA LEU A 185 11.26 -35.92 10.98
C LEU A 185 9.82 -35.39 10.89
N PRO A 186 9.56 -34.40 10.01
CA PRO A 186 8.19 -34.01 9.67
C PRO A 186 7.41 -35.19 9.11
N THR A 187 6.09 -35.16 9.31
CA THR A 187 5.19 -36.29 9.01
C THR A 187 5.26 -36.72 7.55
N THR A 188 5.36 -35.77 6.62
CA THR A 188 5.41 -36.01 5.18
C THR A 188 6.73 -35.55 4.60
N THR A 189 7.41 -36.46 3.91
CA THR A 189 8.64 -36.21 3.15
C THR A 189 8.44 -36.63 1.69
N LEU A 190 8.64 -35.71 0.76
CA LEU A 190 8.79 -36.02 -0.66
C LEU A 190 10.28 -36.05 -1.00
N ILE A 191 10.72 -37.04 -1.77
CA ILE A 191 12.12 -37.20 -2.17
C ILE A 191 12.16 -37.31 -3.69
N LEU A 192 12.91 -36.41 -4.30
CA LEU A 192 12.96 -36.19 -5.74
C LEU A 192 14.41 -36.35 -6.21
N PRO A 193 14.82 -37.56 -6.65
CA PRO A 193 16.11 -37.76 -7.30
C PRO A 193 16.12 -37.02 -8.64
N LEU A 194 16.95 -35.98 -8.74
CA LEU A 194 16.90 -35.03 -9.84
C LEU A 194 17.50 -35.61 -11.12
N LYS A 195 16.87 -35.29 -12.25
CA LYS A 195 17.45 -35.52 -13.59
C LYS A 195 18.72 -34.65 -13.73
N PRO A 196 19.79 -35.14 -14.38
CA PRO A 196 21.07 -34.43 -14.42
C PRO A 196 21.00 -33.01 -14.98
N ASP A 197 20.19 -32.79 -16.01
CA ASP A 197 19.96 -31.49 -16.64
C ASP A 197 19.10 -30.53 -15.80
N LYS A 198 18.46 -31.03 -14.74
CA LYS A 198 17.52 -30.27 -13.90
C LYS A 198 18.11 -29.78 -12.58
N VAL A 199 19.31 -30.22 -12.20
CA VAL A 199 19.96 -29.80 -10.95
C VAL A 199 20.14 -28.29 -10.87
N ASN A 200 20.76 -27.68 -11.89
CA ASN A 200 21.04 -26.24 -11.89
C ASN A 200 19.74 -25.40 -11.96
N PRO A 201 18.76 -25.69 -12.84
CA PRO A 201 17.47 -25.02 -12.82
C PRO A 201 16.76 -25.07 -11.46
N VAL A 202 16.75 -26.23 -10.80
CA VAL A 202 16.14 -26.38 -9.46
C VAL A 202 16.86 -25.53 -8.42
N LYS A 203 18.21 -25.55 -8.39
CA LYS A 203 18.99 -24.71 -7.47
C LYS A 203 18.76 -23.22 -7.68
N GLN A 204 18.70 -22.78 -8.94
CA GLN A 204 18.42 -21.39 -9.28
C GLN A 204 17.04 -20.96 -8.78
N GLN A 205 16.02 -21.82 -8.94
CA GLN A 205 14.66 -21.53 -8.48
C GLN A 205 14.52 -21.49 -6.97
N LEU A 206 15.17 -22.43 -6.26
CA LEU A 206 15.21 -22.44 -4.81
C LEU A 206 15.88 -21.17 -4.27
N SER A 207 16.94 -20.70 -4.94
CA SER A 207 17.60 -19.44 -4.62
C SER A 207 16.73 -18.22 -4.96
N SER A 208 15.82 -18.35 -5.93
CA SER A 208 14.94 -17.27 -6.37
C SER A 208 13.57 -17.24 -5.67
N ILE A 209 13.40 -17.93 -4.53
CA ILE A 209 12.16 -17.80 -3.75
C ILE A 209 12.10 -16.42 -3.12
N HIS A 210 11.07 -15.66 -3.47
CA HIS A 210 10.78 -14.34 -2.90
C HIS A 210 10.12 -14.50 -1.51
N PRO A 211 10.58 -13.81 -0.45
CA PRO A 211 10.00 -13.90 0.90
C PRO A 211 8.49 -13.62 0.96
N GLU A 212 8.00 -12.70 0.13
CA GLU A 212 6.57 -12.40 0.00
C GLU A 212 5.72 -13.55 -0.55
N ILE A 213 6.30 -14.70 -0.89
CA ILE A 213 5.54 -15.91 -1.27
C ILE A 213 4.57 -16.35 -0.16
N LEU A 214 4.89 -16.08 1.12
CA LEU A 214 4.02 -16.41 2.25
C LEU A 214 2.91 -15.37 2.48
N LEU A 215 2.97 -14.20 1.85
CA LEU A 215 2.12 -13.05 2.17
C LEU A 215 0.63 -13.41 2.15
N PHE A 216 0.20 -14.13 1.10
CA PHE A 216 -1.20 -14.51 0.88
C PHE A 216 -1.49 -16.00 1.07
N LEU A 217 -0.54 -16.78 1.58
CA LEU A 217 -0.81 -18.14 2.04
C LEU A 217 -1.56 -18.09 3.38
N SER A 218 -2.57 -18.93 3.54
CA SER A 218 -3.47 -18.89 4.70
C SER A 218 -3.03 -19.83 5.81
N LYS A 219 -2.36 -20.95 5.49
CA LYS A 219 -1.94 -21.95 6.47
C LYS A 219 -0.43 -21.94 6.68
N ILE A 220 0.37 -22.00 5.62
CA ILE A 220 1.83 -22.03 5.73
C ILE A 220 2.33 -20.74 6.38
N LYS A 221 3.03 -20.90 7.51
CA LYS A 221 3.64 -19.79 8.26
C LYS A 221 5.16 -19.74 8.12
N ARG A 222 5.79 -20.88 7.83
CA ARG A 222 7.24 -20.98 7.68
C ARG A 222 7.61 -21.68 6.38
N LEU A 223 8.53 -21.10 5.63
CA LEU A 223 9.11 -21.67 4.43
C LEU A 223 10.62 -21.55 4.52
N SER A 224 11.35 -22.65 4.42
CA SER A 224 12.81 -22.63 4.39
C SER A 224 13.38 -23.37 3.20
N VAL A 225 14.53 -22.90 2.76
CA VAL A 225 15.34 -23.49 1.71
C VAL A 225 16.77 -23.59 2.21
N ARG A 226 17.39 -24.75 2.04
CA ARG A 226 18.83 -24.91 2.24
C ARG A 226 19.43 -25.97 1.33
N GLU A 227 20.76 -25.92 1.20
CA GLU A 227 21.55 -26.95 0.55
C GLU A 227 22.43 -27.66 1.58
N GLU A 228 22.44 -28.98 1.52
CA GLU A 228 23.17 -29.85 2.43
C GLU A 228 24.20 -30.66 1.64
N ASN A 229 25.47 -30.22 1.71
CA ASN A 229 26.60 -30.94 1.14
C ASN A 229 27.58 -31.34 2.26
N ALA A 230 28.35 -32.40 2.02
CA ALA A 230 29.39 -32.82 2.96
C ALA A 230 30.43 -31.72 3.22
N ASP A 231 30.72 -30.90 2.22
CA ASP A 231 31.47 -29.64 2.36
C ASP A 231 30.51 -28.47 2.15
N PRO A 232 30.17 -27.69 3.20
CA PRO A 232 29.28 -26.54 3.10
C PRO A 232 29.75 -25.47 2.11
N ARG A 233 31.05 -25.42 1.77
CA ARG A 233 31.60 -24.47 0.78
C ARG A 233 31.15 -24.76 -0.64
N LEU A 234 30.63 -25.95 -0.89
CA LEU A 234 30.05 -26.35 -2.18
C LEU A 234 28.58 -25.94 -2.30
N ASN A 235 27.99 -25.36 -1.25
CA ASN A 235 26.64 -24.85 -1.31
C ASN A 235 26.57 -23.64 -2.24
N THR A 236 25.61 -23.70 -3.14
CA THR A 236 25.35 -22.72 -4.20
C THR A 236 23.94 -22.13 -4.09
N VAL A 237 23.05 -22.79 -3.35
CA VAL A 237 21.71 -22.26 -3.06
C VAL A 237 21.79 -21.22 -1.94
N SER A 238 21.18 -20.06 -2.17
CA SER A 238 21.04 -19.04 -1.14
C SER A 238 20.00 -19.49 -0.10
N ALA A 239 20.48 -19.98 1.04
CA ALA A 239 19.65 -20.45 2.13
C ALA A 239 18.80 -19.31 2.69
N VAL A 240 17.52 -19.60 2.93
CA VAL A 240 16.58 -18.63 3.49
C VAL A 240 15.59 -19.33 4.41
N ALA A 241 15.27 -18.69 5.53
CA ALA A 241 14.15 -19.06 6.39
C ALA A 241 13.16 -17.91 6.44
N ILE A 242 11.98 -18.12 5.86
CA ILE A 242 10.92 -17.12 5.77
C ILE A 242 9.88 -17.45 6.85
N THR A 243 9.56 -16.48 7.71
CA THR A 243 8.50 -16.61 8.71
C THR A 243 7.46 -15.53 8.49
N LYS A 244 6.19 -15.90 8.69
CA LYS A 244 5.03 -15.02 8.65
C LYS A 244 4.36 -14.96 10.01
N GLU A 245 4.25 -13.76 10.55
CA GLU A 245 3.50 -13.46 11.76
C GLU A 245 2.35 -12.51 11.43
N THR A 246 1.17 -12.77 11.98
CA THR A 246 -0.03 -11.95 11.73
C THR A 246 -0.43 -11.28 13.03
N ASN A 247 -0.28 -9.95 13.07
CA ASN A 247 -0.72 -9.12 14.17
C ASN A 247 -2.16 -8.66 13.86
N PHE A 248 -3.13 -9.28 14.54
CA PHE A 248 -4.54 -9.00 14.33
C PHE A 248 -4.92 -7.66 14.96
N MET A 249 -5.06 -6.64 14.11
CA MET A 249 -5.86 -5.45 14.39
C MET A 249 -7.09 -5.47 13.50
N GLU A 250 -8.09 -6.26 13.89
CA GLU A 250 -9.27 -6.46 13.06
C GLU A 250 -10.20 -5.24 13.14
N ARG A 251 -10.31 -4.50 12.05
CA ARG A 251 -11.44 -3.59 11.81
C ARG A 251 -12.39 -4.26 10.85
N LYS A 252 -13.43 -4.87 11.42
CA LYS A 252 -14.53 -5.46 10.64
C LYS A 252 -15.54 -4.37 10.31
N ASN A 253 -15.59 -3.98 9.05
CA ASN A 253 -16.87 -3.64 8.42
C ASN A 253 -17.43 -4.92 7.78
N MET A 254 -18.73 -4.96 7.47
CA MET A 254 -19.39 -6.20 7.00
C MET A 254 -18.68 -6.88 5.81
N ASP A 255 -18.01 -6.11 4.95
CA ASP A 255 -17.38 -6.59 3.72
C ASP A 255 -15.86 -6.36 3.62
N ALA A 256 -15.21 -5.82 4.67
CA ALA A 256 -13.78 -5.51 4.65
C ALA A 256 -13.08 -5.81 5.97
N GLU A 257 -11.82 -6.25 5.86
CA GLU A 257 -10.92 -6.61 6.95
C GLU A 257 -9.56 -5.95 6.71
N SER A 258 -8.97 -5.34 7.73
CA SER A 258 -7.58 -4.86 7.72
C SER A 258 -6.75 -5.60 8.75
N TYR A 259 -5.47 -5.86 8.47
CA TYR A 259 -4.52 -6.45 9.43
C TYR A 259 -3.07 -6.19 9.02
N THR A 260 -2.14 -6.33 9.96
CA THR A 260 -0.70 -6.19 9.68
C THR A 260 -0.03 -7.56 9.71
N LEU A 261 0.86 -7.78 8.75
CA LEU A 261 1.62 -9.02 8.62
C LEU A 261 3.11 -8.67 8.62
N HIS A 262 3.87 -9.40 9.42
CA HIS A 262 5.33 -9.27 9.48
C HIS A 262 5.95 -10.47 8.76
N LEU A 263 6.77 -10.20 7.76
CA LEU A 263 7.62 -11.18 7.11
C LEU A 263 9.05 -10.96 7.60
N SER A 264 9.69 -12.05 7.99
CA SER A 264 11.15 -12.08 8.19
C SER A 264 11.76 -13.09 7.24
N ALA A 265 12.95 -12.79 6.72
CA ALA A 265 13.78 -13.64 5.91
C ALA A 265 15.18 -13.65 6.51
N ASP A 266 15.53 -14.75 7.18
CA ASP A 266 16.88 -14.95 7.69
C ASP A 266 17.75 -15.59 6.60
N GLU A 267 18.84 -14.91 6.27
CA GLU A 267 19.79 -15.30 5.23
C GLU A 267 21.22 -15.22 5.78
N ASN A 268 22.12 -16.02 5.21
CA ASN A 268 23.53 -16.05 5.60
C ASN A 268 24.29 -14.74 5.29
N SER A 269 23.65 -13.76 4.63
CA SER A 269 24.23 -12.46 4.30
C SER A 269 23.56 -11.34 5.09
N ASP A 270 24.36 -10.50 5.75
CA ASP A 270 23.88 -9.30 6.48
C ASP A 270 23.59 -8.10 5.55
N GLU A 271 23.71 -8.25 4.24
CA GLU A 271 23.59 -7.16 3.26
C GLU A 271 22.13 -6.74 2.96
N PHE A 272 21.14 -7.59 3.25
CA PHE A 272 19.75 -7.34 2.88
C PHE A 272 18.87 -7.10 4.10
N GLU A 273 17.80 -6.32 3.91
CA GLU A 273 16.76 -6.18 4.91
C GLU A 273 16.17 -7.55 5.24
N LYS A 274 16.14 -7.86 6.54
CA LYS A 274 15.70 -9.17 7.04
C LYS A 274 14.23 -9.19 7.42
N GLU A 275 13.58 -8.04 7.51
CA GLU A 275 12.19 -7.93 7.97
C GLU A 275 11.43 -6.84 7.22
N CYS A 276 10.18 -7.10 6.90
CA CYS A 276 9.26 -6.12 6.35
C CYS A 276 7.85 -6.35 6.89
N SER A 277 7.18 -5.27 7.28
CA SER A 277 5.78 -5.31 7.69
C SER A 277 4.89 -4.88 6.53
N TYR A 278 3.70 -5.46 6.42
CA TYR A 278 2.73 -5.15 5.37
C TYR A 278 1.40 -4.80 6.02
N TYR A 279 0.81 -3.68 5.60
CA TYR A 279 -0.59 -3.39 5.88
C TYR A 279 -1.44 -4.07 4.81
N LEU A 280 -2.34 -4.97 5.21
CA LEU A 280 -3.24 -5.66 4.30
C LEU A 280 -4.65 -5.11 4.43
N TRP A 281 -5.27 -4.85 3.29
CA TRP A 281 -6.68 -4.51 3.16
C TRP A 281 -7.38 -5.56 2.31
N LYS A 282 -8.27 -6.34 2.91
CA LYS A 282 -9.01 -7.40 2.25
C LYS A 282 -10.48 -7.02 2.17
N GLN A 283 -11.03 -7.02 0.96
CA GLN A 283 -12.40 -6.58 0.72
C GLN A 283 -13.13 -7.53 -0.23
N LYS A 284 -14.41 -7.76 0.05
CA LYS A 284 -15.32 -8.55 -0.77
C LYS A 284 -16.11 -7.66 -1.72
N PHE A 285 -16.30 -8.15 -2.93
CA PHE A 285 -17.14 -7.52 -3.95
C PHE A 285 -18.05 -8.57 -4.59
N PRO A 286 -19.37 -8.34 -4.68
CA PRO A 286 -20.26 -9.29 -5.34
C PRO A 286 -19.89 -9.44 -6.82
N VAL A 287 -19.81 -10.69 -7.29
CA VAL A 287 -19.52 -11.02 -8.68
C VAL A 287 -20.70 -10.58 -9.56
N ARG A 288 -20.43 -9.68 -10.50
CA ARG A 288 -21.45 -9.22 -11.46
C ARG A 288 -21.83 -10.34 -12.43
N PRO A 289 -23.11 -10.45 -12.84
CA PRO A 289 -23.57 -11.50 -13.77
C PRO A 289 -22.75 -11.60 -15.05
N GLU A 290 -22.38 -10.47 -15.64
CA GLU A 290 -21.61 -10.35 -16.88
C GLU A 290 -20.14 -10.79 -16.77
N ASN A 291 -19.61 -10.91 -15.55
CA ASN A 291 -18.24 -11.33 -15.31
C ASN A 291 -18.14 -12.81 -14.86
N ARG A 292 -19.27 -13.55 -14.82
CA ARG A 292 -19.27 -14.97 -14.45
C ARG A 292 -18.64 -15.83 -15.56
N VAL A 293 -17.90 -16.84 -15.15
CA VAL A 293 -17.20 -17.79 -16.03
C VAL A 293 -17.39 -19.21 -15.54
N ASP A 294 -17.43 -20.19 -16.45
CA ASP A 294 -17.72 -21.60 -16.15
C ASP A 294 -16.83 -22.18 -15.05
N MET A 295 -15.54 -21.82 -15.05
CA MET A 295 -14.55 -22.29 -14.07
C MET A 295 -14.79 -21.75 -12.64
N ARG A 296 -15.66 -20.75 -12.46
CA ARG A 296 -15.90 -20.04 -11.18
C ARG A 296 -17.38 -19.87 -10.84
N MET A 297 -18.27 -20.65 -11.44
CA MET A 297 -19.73 -20.51 -11.24
C MET A 297 -20.20 -20.59 -9.77
N GLY A 298 -19.44 -21.26 -8.90
CA GLY A 298 -19.75 -21.39 -7.47
C GLY A 298 -19.14 -20.30 -6.57
N VAL A 299 -18.57 -19.24 -7.15
CA VAL A 299 -17.98 -18.11 -6.42
C VAL A 299 -18.90 -16.90 -6.59
N ASP A 300 -19.41 -16.40 -5.48
CA ASP A 300 -20.37 -15.28 -5.47
C ASP A 300 -19.73 -13.93 -5.15
N ASP A 301 -18.55 -13.94 -4.53
CA ASP A 301 -17.79 -12.74 -4.18
C ASP A 301 -16.34 -12.83 -4.68
N TRP A 302 -15.85 -11.76 -5.29
CA TRP A 302 -14.42 -11.53 -5.44
C TRP A 302 -13.84 -11.05 -4.11
N VAL A 303 -12.81 -11.76 -3.63
CA VAL A 303 -12.00 -11.32 -2.50
C VAL A 303 -10.72 -10.69 -3.05
N ILE A 304 -10.58 -9.38 -2.85
CA ILE A 304 -9.40 -8.63 -3.27
C ILE A 304 -8.63 -8.23 -2.02
N THR A 305 -7.34 -8.57 -1.98
CA THR A 305 -6.43 -8.13 -0.92
C THR A 305 -5.36 -7.22 -1.50
N LEU A 306 -5.25 -6.02 -0.96
CA LEU A 306 -4.16 -5.08 -1.25
C LEU A 306 -3.16 -5.14 -0.11
N ALA A 307 -1.88 -5.28 -0.44
CA ALA A 307 -0.80 -5.25 0.55
C ALA A 307 0.13 -4.06 0.31
N PHE A 308 0.32 -3.27 1.35
CA PHE A 308 1.12 -2.05 1.36
C PHE A 308 2.36 -2.27 2.23
N PRO A 309 3.57 -2.31 1.64
CA PRO A 309 4.81 -2.53 2.39
C PRO A 309 5.15 -1.33 3.28
N ASN A 310 5.47 -1.59 4.53
CA ASN A 310 5.89 -0.62 5.53
C ASN A 310 7.34 -0.93 5.93
N GLY A 311 8.24 -0.41 5.11
CA GLY A 311 9.66 -0.77 5.02
C GLY A 311 10.05 -0.99 3.55
N GLU A 312 11.30 -1.32 3.26
CA GLU A 312 11.62 -1.81 1.91
C GLU A 312 11.15 -3.26 1.78
N ARG A 313 10.82 -3.65 0.55
CA ARG A 313 10.33 -5.00 0.27
C ARG A 313 11.51 -5.96 0.33
N LEU A 314 11.27 -7.16 0.85
CA LEU A 314 12.27 -8.22 0.93
C LEU A 314 12.56 -8.78 -0.46
N HIS A 315 13.55 -8.23 -1.15
CA HIS A 315 13.80 -8.53 -2.57
C HIS A 315 14.99 -9.48 -2.79
N ARG A 316 15.81 -9.79 -1.79
CA ARG A 316 16.94 -10.76 -1.89
C ARG A 316 17.87 -10.52 -3.09
N GLY A 317 18.18 -9.26 -3.40
CA GLY A 317 18.97 -8.90 -4.59
C GLY A 317 18.26 -9.12 -5.93
N MET A 318 16.98 -9.50 -5.94
CA MET A 318 16.16 -9.51 -7.15
C MET A 318 15.88 -8.07 -7.58
N LYS A 319 16.02 -7.83 -8.88
CA LYS A 319 15.85 -6.49 -9.47
C LYS A 319 14.42 -5.98 -9.37
N TYR A 320 13.44 -6.88 -9.30
CA TYR A 320 12.02 -6.53 -9.31
C TYR A 320 11.22 -7.49 -8.43
N SER A 321 10.18 -6.97 -7.79
CA SER A 321 9.26 -7.76 -6.97
C SER A 321 7.87 -7.84 -7.63
N PRO A 322 7.21 -9.01 -7.63
CA PRO A 322 5.89 -9.18 -8.21
C PRO A 322 4.85 -8.22 -7.63
N GLY A 323 3.99 -7.66 -8.47
CA GLY A 323 2.88 -6.79 -8.06
C GLY A 323 1.52 -7.48 -8.07
N ILE A 324 1.38 -8.63 -8.75
CA ILE A 324 0.12 -9.38 -8.84
C ILE A 324 0.29 -10.80 -8.34
N TYR A 325 -0.65 -11.22 -7.50
CA TYR A 325 -0.70 -12.54 -6.88
C TYR A 325 -2.04 -13.20 -7.16
N ALA A 326 -1.98 -14.50 -7.43
CA ALA A 326 -3.13 -15.40 -7.36
C ALA A 326 -2.79 -16.49 -6.34
N PHE A 327 -2.91 -16.11 -5.06
CA PHE A 327 -2.42 -16.80 -3.85
C PHE A 327 -0.89 -16.91 -3.77
N LEU A 328 -0.25 -17.31 -4.87
CA LEU A 328 1.19 -17.27 -5.09
C LEU A 328 1.57 -16.14 -6.06
N PRO A 329 2.82 -15.65 -6.02
CA PRO A 329 3.29 -14.59 -6.92
C PRO A 329 3.20 -15.01 -8.39
N THR A 330 2.93 -14.02 -9.25
CA THR A 330 3.16 -14.09 -10.70
C THR A 330 4.54 -13.50 -11.03
N GLU A 331 4.93 -13.44 -12.31
CA GLU A 331 6.15 -12.74 -12.74
C GLU A 331 5.87 -11.26 -13.11
N MET A 332 4.67 -10.75 -12.81
CA MET A 332 4.25 -9.42 -13.24
C MET A 332 4.82 -8.31 -12.35
N VAL A 333 5.72 -7.50 -12.91
CA VAL A 333 6.24 -6.28 -12.28
C VAL A 333 5.36 -5.10 -12.70
N THR A 334 4.57 -4.58 -11.76
CA THR A 334 3.49 -3.61 -12.08
C THR A 334 3.88 -2.14 -11.94
N ASP A 335 4.99 -1.86 -11.26
CA ASP A 335 5.42 -0.53 -10.79
C ASP A 335 4.41 0.18 -9.86
N PHE A 336 3.39 -0.54 -9.38
CA PHE A 336 2.57 -0.05 -8.27
C PHE A 336 3.34 -0.23 -6.94
N PRO A 337 3.24 0.74 -6.02
CA PRO A 337 3.88 0.66 -4.70
C PRO A 337 3.11 -0.25 -3.71
N PHE A 338 2.18 -1.05 -4.22
CA PHE A 338 1.37 -2.00 -3.46
C PHE A 338 1.14 -3.25 -4.30
N ILE A 339 0.80 -4.35 -3.62
CA ILE A 339 0.59 -5.66 -4.23
C ILE A 339 -0.91 -5.94 -4.31
N ILE A 340 -1.35 -6.51 -5.43
CA ILE A 340 -2.74 -6.91 -5.67
C ILE A 340 -2.83 -8.43 -5.62
N GLN A 341 -3.58 -8.96 -4.67
CA GLN A 341 -3.99 -10.36 -4.64
C GLN A 341 -5.49 -10.48 -4.94
N ALA A 342 -5.83 -11.43 -5.81
CA ALA A 342 -7.20 -11.91 -6.01
C ALA A 342 -7.19 -13.32 -6.64
N ASP A 343 -8.36 -13.93 -6.83
CA ASP A 343 -8.51 -15.19 -7.59
C ASP A 343 -8.41 -14.94 -9.10
N PHE A 344 -7.27 -14.45 -9.58
CA PHE A 344 -7.06 -14.19 -11.01
C PHE A 344 -6.93 -15.48 -11.80
N ILE A 345 -7.52 -15.51 -13.00
CA ILE A 345 -7.30 -16.55 -14.00
C ILE A 345 -5.97 -16.27 -14.70
N LEU A 346 -5.00 -17.17 -14.51
CA LEU A 346 -3.66 -17.04 -15.05
C LEU A 346 -3.52 -17.66 -16.45
N ALA A 347 -2.50 -17.22 -17.20
CA ALA A 347 -1.98 -17.96 -18.33
C ALA A 347 -1.42 -19.31 -17.85
N SER A 348 -1.29 -20.30 -18.76
CA SER A 348 -0.75 -21.63 -18.41
C SER A 348 0.64 -21.55 -17.75
N SER A 349 1.48 -20.60 -18.18
CA SER A 349 2.80 -20.35 -17.61
C SER A 349 2.79 -19.68 -16.23
N ARG A 350 1.63 -19.22 -15.73
CA ARG A 350 1.46 -18.43 -14.50
C ARG A 350 2.23 -17.10 -14.43
N GLU A 351 3.00 -16.76 -15.46
CA GLU A 351 3.79 -15.52 -15.54
C GLU A 351 2.90 -14.27 -15.53
N THR A 352 1.73 -14.38 -16.17
CA THR A 352 0.80 -13.26 -16.33
C THR A 352 -0.66 -13.70 -16.14
N ILE A 353 -1.52 -12.75 -15.80
CA ILE A 353 -2.97 -12.93 -15.80
C ILE A 353 -3.51 -12.92 -17.24
N ARG A 354 -4.64 -13.59 -17.48
CA ARG A 354 -5.33 -13.48 -18.77
C ARG A 354 -6.04 -12.13 -18.87
N TRP A 355 -5.44 -11.18 -19.58
CA TRP A 355 -5.95 -9.81 -19.69
C TRP A 355 -7.34 -9.68 -20.33
N ASP A 356 -7.67 -10.52 -21.30
CA ASP A 356 -8.95 -10.45 -22.03
C ASP A 356 -10.05 -11.28 -21.36
N ASN A 357 -9.76 -11.87 -20.20
CA ASN A 357 -10.74 -12.63 -19.46
C ASN A 357 -11.66 -11.70 -18.65
N ILE A 358 -12.98 -11.85 -18.85
CA ILE A 358 -14.01 -11.03 -18.20
C ILE A 358 -14.01 -11.12 -16.66
N TRP A 359 -13.59 -12.24 -16.08
CA TRP A 359 -13.46 -12.41 -14.63
C TRP A 359 -12.36 -11.52 -14.07
N ASN A 360 -11.18 -11.53 -14.72
CA ASN A 360 -10.05 -10.70 -14.33
C ASN A 360 -10.34 -9.21 -14.51
N GLN A 361 -11.07 -8.84 -15.57
CA GLN A 361 -11.50 -7.46 -15.79
C GLN A 361 -12.43 -6.98 -14.66
N GLY A 362 -13.41 -7.81 -14.27
CA GLY A 362 -14.29 -7.51 -13.13
C GLY A 362 -13.51 -7.30 -11.82
N ILE A 363 -12.49 -8.13 -11.56
CA ILE A 363 -11.60 -7.95 -10.40
C ILE A 363 -10.85 -6.61 -10.50
N LEU A 364 -10.22 -6.31 -11.64
CA LEU A 364 -9.45 -5.07 -11.82
C LEU A 364 -10.32 -3.81 -11.70
N ASP A 365 -11.58 -3.87 -12.13
CA ASP A 365 -12.55 -2.78 -11.96
C ASP A 365 -12.87 -2.49 -10.49
N CYS A 366 -12.75 -3.49 -9.62
CA CYS A 366 -12.96 -3.36 -8.17
C CYS A 366 -11.72 -2.87 -7.42
N VAL A 367 -10.51 -3.05 -7.95
CA VAL A 367 -9.24 -2.63 -7.30
C VAL A 367 -9.24 -1.15 -6.88
N PRO A 368 -9.67 -0.18 -7.73
CA PRO A 368 -9.72 1.22 -7.32
C PRO A 368 -10.59 1.43 -6.08
N PHE A 369 -11.73 0.76 -5.97
CA PHE A 369 -12.62 0.91 -4.81
C PHE A 369 -11.96 0.38 -3.53
N ALA A 370 -11.33 -0.80 -3.60
CA ALA A 370 -10.58 -1.35 -2.49
C ALA A 370 -9.42 -0.44 -2.06
N PHE A 371 -8.70 0.15 -3.03
CA PHE A 371 -7.58 1.04 -2.77
C PHE A 371 -8.02 2.30 -2.04
N ILE A 372 -9.12 2.92 -2.45
CA ILE A 372 -9.63 4.14 -1.79
C ILE A 372 -9.96 3.86 -0.32
N GLU A 373 -10.71 2.79 -0.04
CA GLU A 373 -11.10 2.47 1.32
C GLU A 373 -9.88 2.06 2.17
N ALA A 374 -8.92 1.35 1.59
CA ALA A 374 -7.65 1.04 2.23
C ALA A 374 -6.85 2.30 2.60
N LEU A 375 -6.68 3.24 1.66
CA LEU A 375 -5.93 4.47 1.89
C LEU A 375 -6.65 5.38 2.91
N VAL A 376 -7.97 5.51 2.80
CA VAL A 376 -8.78 6.27 3.77
C VAL A 376 -8.62 5.68 5.16
N SER A 377 -8.65 4.34 5.28
CA SER A 377 -8.36 3.65 6.54
C SER A 377 -6.96 4.02 7.03
N LEU A 378 -5.91 3.84 6.22
CA LEU A 378 -4.53 4.15 6.62
C LEU A 378 -4.31 5.61 7.06
N VAL A 379 -4.96 6.57 6.39
CA VAL A 379 -4.79 8.00 6.67
C VAL A 379 -5.61 8.45 7.88
N LYS A 380 -6.86 8.00 8.02
CA LYS A 380 -7.79 8.52 9.04
C LYS A 380 -7.74 7.81 10.37
N THR A 381 -7.14 6.62 10.43
CA THR A 381 -7.29 5.75 11.59
C THR A 381 -6.05 5.61 12.46
N VAL A 382 -5.04 6.44 12.20
CA VAL A 382 -3.88 6.57 13.09
C VAL A 382 -4.27 7.44 14.29
N ASP A 383 -5.21 6.93 15.10
CA ASP A 383 -5.68 7.60 16.32
C ASP A 383 -4.49 7.88 17.24
N GLY A 384 -4.21 9.17 17.45
CA GLY A 384 -3.12 9.64 18.32
C GLY A 384 -1.74 9.75 17.66
N ALA A 385 -1.55 9.38 16.39
CA ALA A 385 -0.27 9.65 15.73
C ALA A 385 -0.19 11.10 15.22
N PRO A 386 1.01 11.72 15.28
CA PRO A 386 1.22 13.04 14.71
C PRO A 386 0.87 13.08 13.22
N VAL A 387 0.28 14.18 12.76
CA VAL A 387 0.01 14.45 11.33
C VAL A 387 1.28 14.32 10.49
N SER A 388 2.45 14.60 11.08
CA SER A 388 3.76 14.43 10.45
C SER A 388 4.10 13.00 10.03
N SER A 389 3.37 12.00 10.54
CA SER A 389 3.53 10.60 10.16
C SER A 389 2.58 10.13 9.05
N LEU A 390 1.65 10.99 8.60
CA LEU A 390 0.69 10.67 7.53
C LEU A 390 1.28 10.73 6.11
N PRO A 391 2.18 11.67 5.75
CA PRO A 391 2.70 11.80 4.37
C PRO A 391 3.28 10.50 3.80
N ARG A 392 3.92 9.67 4.65
CA ARG A 392 4.43 8.35 4.22
C ARG A 392 3.34 7.41 3.69
N MET A 393 2.10 7.50 4.16
CA MET A 393 1.00 6.66 3.66
C MET A 393 0.63 7.01 2.22
N PHE A 394 0.88 8.25 1.78
CA PHE A 394 0.65 8.66 0.40
C PHE A 394 1.70 8.15 -0.59
N LYS A 395 2.83 7.59 -0.10
CA LYS A 395 3.81 6.88 -0.94
C LYS A 395 3.23 5.61 -1.57
N PHE A 396 2.08 5.12 -1.09
CA PHE A 396 1.33 4.03 -1.72
C PHE A 396 0.53 4.43 -2.96
N LEU A 397 0.54 5.71 -3.35
CA LEU A 397 -0.11 6.14 -4.57
C LEU A 397 0.64 5.65 -5.82
N PRO A 398 -0.05 5.07 -6.81
CA PRO A 398 0.57 4.63 -8.06
C PRO A 398 0.89 5.84 -8.96
N VAL A 399 1.86 6.66 -8.56
CA VAL A 399 2.22 7.90 -9.28
C VAL A 399 2.82 7.60 -10.65
N HIS A 400 3.66 6.56 -10.74
CA HIS A 400 4.28 6.12 -11.98
C HIS A 400 3.33 5.26 -12.82
N LYS A 401 3.52 5.30 -14.15
CA LYS A 401 2.78 4.44 -15.07
C LYS A 401 3.26 3.00 -14.95
N SER A 402 2.33 2.08 -15.08
CA SER A 402 2.62 0.65 -15.22
C SER A 402 3.07 0.33 -16.64
N PRO A 403 3.97 -0.66 -16.85
CA PRO A 403 4.25 -1.21 -18.18
C PRO A 403 3.03 -1.90 -18.79
N PHE A 404 1.99 -2.19 -18.01
CA PHE A 404 0.75 -2.81 -18.48
C PHE A 404 -0.37 -1.78 -18.66
N GLU A 405 -0.81 -1.57 -19.89
CA GLU A 405 -1.79 -0.53 -20.24
C GLU A 405 -3.14 -0.69 -19.49
N LYS A 406 -3.60 -1.93 -19.27
CA LYS A 406 -4.83 -2.18 -18.50
C LYS A 406 -4.70 -1.75 -17.03
N LEU A 407 -3.49 -1.79 -16.45
CA LEU A 407 -3.25 -1.27 -15.09
C LEU A 407 -3.20 0.26 -15.08
N ASN A 408 -2.80 0.92 -16.16
CA ASN A 408 -2.90 2.38 -16.24
C ASN A 408 -4.35 2.87 -16.15
N SER A 409 -5.32 2.09 -16.65
CA SER A 409 -6.75 2.37 -16.44
C SER A 409 -7.16 2.29 -14.96
N VAL A 410 -6.64 1.30 -14.22
CA VAL A 410 -6.83 1.18 -12.76
C VAL A 410 -6.23 2.40 -12.04
N ARG A 411 -5.01 2.80 -12.41
CA ARG A 411 -4.32 3.98 -11.88
C ARG A 411 -5.12 5.27 -12.10
N GLU A 412 -5.64 5.51 -13.30
CA GLU A 412 -6.45 6.70 -13.58
C GLU A 412 -7.78 6.68 -12.84
N SER A 413 -8.39 5.50 -12.69
CA SER A 413 -9.61 5.33 -11.86
C SER A 413 -9.34 5.62 -10.37
N ILE A 414 -8.20 5.20 -9.83
CA ILE A 414 -7.74 5.57 -8.48
C ILE A 414 -7.60 7.10 -8.37
N LYS A 415 -6.88 7.73 -9.30
CA LYS A 415 -6.67 9.18 -9.32
C LYS A 415 -8.00 9.95 -9.32
N ALA A 416 -8.91 9.60 -10.22
CA ALA A 416 -10.22 10.25 -10.34
C ALA A 416 -11.06 10.11 -9.06
N LYS A 417 -11.03 8.94 -8.40
CA LYS A 417 -11.79 8.71 -7.16
C LYS A 417 -11.18 9.44 -5.96
N LEU A 418 -9.85 9.56 -5.88
CA LEU A 418 -9.17 10.30 -4.81
C LEU A 418 -9.47 11.80 -4.85
N ALA A 419 -9.65 12.36 -6.05
CA ALA A 419 -9.96 13.79 -6.22
C ALA A 419 -11.23 14.25 -5.48
N GLU A 420 -12.14 13.32 -5.17
CA GLU A 420 -13.41 13.59 -4.49
C GLU A 420 -13.44 13.14 -3.02
N LYS A 421 -12.33 12.63 -2.48
CA LYS A 421 -12.27 12.11 -1.10
C LYS A 421 -11.56 13.10 -0.17
N ASP A 422 -12.11 13.27 1.03
CA ASP A 422 -11.54 14.11 2.08
C ASP A 422 -10.37 13.37 2.76
N ILE A 423 -9.18 13.45 2.16
CA ILE A 423 -7.98 12.72 2.60
C ILE A 423 -6.76 13.61 2.77
N ILE A 424 -6.74 14.82 2.20
CA ILE A 424 -5.56 15.69 2.30
C ILE A 424 -5.59 16.38 3.66
N PRO A 425 -4.55 16.21 4.51
CA PRO A 425 -4.47 16.92 5.78
C PRO A 425 -4.20 18.40 5.53
N SER A 426 -5.01 19.27 6.13
CA SER A 426 -4.73 20.71 6.15
C SER A 426 -3.94 21.11 7.39
N GLU A 427 -3.19 22.21 7.29
CA GLU A 427 -2.56 22.85 8.45
C GLU A 427 -3.63 23.38 9.40
N SER A 428 -3.57 22.94 10.67
CA SER A 428 -4.47 23.40 11.72
C SER A 428 -3.68 23.62 13.01
N TYR A 429 -3.81 24.81 13.60
CA TYR A 429 -3.22 25.14 14.91
C TYR A 429 -4.08 24.67 16.09
N THR A 430 -4.86 23.59 15.88
CA THR A 430 -5.73 22.94 16.86
C THR A 430 -5.32 21.48 17.00
N ALA A 431 -5.64 20.84 18.13
CA ALA A 431 -5.35 19.42 18.35
C ALA A 431 -6.14 18.49 17.40
N GLN A 432 -7.25 18.98 16.83
CA GLN A 432 -8.06 18.23 15.88
C GLN A 432 -7.48 18.29 14.47
N GLN A 433 -7.45 17.14 13.79
CA GLN A 433 -7.02 17.01 12.40
C GLN A 433 -8.19 17.25 11.45
N PHE A 434 -7.96 18.01 10.38
CA PHE A 434 -8.94 18.27 9.33
C PHE A 434 -8.44 17.72 8.00
N PHE A 435 -9.35 17.07 7.28
CA PHE A 435 -9.10 16.46 5.99
C PHE A 435 -10.05 17.05 4.95
N HIS A 436 -9.50 17.36 3.77
CA HIS A 436 -10.22 18.01 2.69
C HIS A 436 -9.94 17.33 1.35
N LYS A 437 -10.73 17.69 0.32
CA LYS A 437 -10.49 17.21 -1.04
C LYS A 437 -9.21 17.82 -1.60
N PRO A 438 -8.45 17.11 -2.46
CA PRO A 438 -7.25 17.65 -3.09
C PRO A 438 -7.43 19.03 -3.75
N ARG A 439 -8.57 19.28 -4.38
CA ARG A 439 -8.87 20.57 -5.05
C ARG A 439 -9.14 21.74 -4.10
N GLU A 440 -9.42 21.46 -2.83
CA GLU A 440 -9.75 22.46 -1.82
C GLU A 440 -8.51 22.89 -1.02
N VAL A 441 -7.42 22.14 -1.16
CA VAL A 441 -6.16 22.36 -0.45
C VAL A 441 -5.12 22.96 -1.40
N GLY A 442 -4.35 23.93 -0.89
CA GLY A 442 -3.32 24.62 -1.64
C GLY A 442 -1.96 24.58 -0.96
N ARG A 443 -0.92 24.52 -1.79
CA ARG A 443 0.49 24.55 -1.36
C ARG A 443 0.96 25.99 -1.16
N LEU A 444 1.83 26.20 -0.18
CA LEU A 444 2.42 27.51 0.06
C LEU A 444 3.83 27.58 -0.52
N MET A 445 4.25 28.78 -0.89
CA MET A 445 5.64 29.00 -1.28
C MET A 445 6.56 28.81 -0.06
N PRO A 446 7.74 28.17 -0.21
CA PRO A 446 8.65 27.91 0.91
C PRO A 446 9.02 29.16 1.72
N ALA A 447 9.17 30.32 1.05
CA ALA A 447 9.44 31.59 1.72
C ALA A 447 8.32 32.01 2.68
N PHE A 448 7.05 31.73 2.33
CA PHE A 448 5.91 32.08 3.16
C PHE A 448 5.77 31.15 4.38
N TRP A 449 6.15 29.87 4.24
CA TRP A 449 6.28 28.97 5.40
C TRP A 449 7.26 29.51 6.45
N ASN A 450 8.38 30.09 6.02
CA ASN A 450 9.33 30.72 6.95
C ASN A 450 8.71 31.91 7.70
N ILE A 451 7.91 32.73 7.02
CA ILE A 451 7.19 33.85 7.63
C ILE A 451 6.20 33.32 8.68
N LEU A 452 5.40 32.31 8.33
CA LEU A 452 4.43 31.71 9.26
C LEU A 452 5.11 31.11 10.49
N LYS A 453 6.24 30.43 10.32
CA LYS A 453 7.02 29.87 11.44
C LYS A 453 7.49 30.96 12.41
N LYS A 454 8.15 32.00 11.90
CA LYS A 454 8.63 33.12 12.73
C LYS A 454 7.48 33.90 13.39
N THR A 455 6.35 34.02 12.68
CA THR A 455 5.14 34.67 13.21
C THR A 455 4.55 33.88 14.39
N GLY A 456 4.54 32.55 14.29
CA GLY A 456 4.13 31.67 15.38
C GLY A 456 5.08 31.70 16.59
N GLU A 457 6.39 31.79 16.37
CA GLU A 457 7.40 31.96 17.44
C GLU A 457 7.19 33.26 18.24
N GLN A 458 6.58 34.28 17.61
CA GLN A 458 6.23 35.57 18.25
C GLN A 458 4.82 35.58 18.87
N GLY A 459 4.14 34.44 18.94
CA GLY A 459 2.85 34.30 19.63
C GLY A 459 1.64 34.85 18.85
N VAL A 460 1.79 35.18 17.57
CA VAL A 460 0.68 35.63 16.72
C VAL A 460 -0.21 34.44 16.37
N SER A 461 -1.52 34.60 16.58
CA SER A 461 -2.50 33.56 16.25
C SER A 461 -2.65 33.36 14.74
N LEU A 462 -2.49 32.12 14.28
CA LEU A 462 -2.58 31.71 12.87
C LEU A 462 -3.88 30.94 12.55
N HIS A 463 -4.90 30.99 13.42
CA HIS A 463 -6.16 30.25 13.21
C HIS A 463 -6.96 30.66 11.96
N LYS A 464 -6.62 31.78 11.31
CA LYS A 464 -7.36 32.33 10.15
C LYS A 464 -6.77 31.97 8.78
N LEU A 465 -5.68 31.21 8.68
CA LEU A 465 -5.03 30.91 7.39
C LEU A 465 -6.02 30.34 6.35
N SER A 466 -6.88 29.43 6.77
CA SER A 466 -7.83 28.75 5.88
C SER A 466 -9.14 29.53 5.62
N SER A 467 -9.27 30.77 6.08
CA SER A 467 -10.51 31.57 5.93
C SER A 467 -10.70 32.19 4.53
N HIS A 468 -9.77 31.96 3.61
CA HIS A 468 -9.70 32.65 2.32
C HIS A 468 -10.06 31.77 1.11
N GLY A 469 -10.94 30.78 1.32
CA GLY A 469 -11.51 29.95 0.25
C GLY A 469 -10.60 28.82 -0.26
N CYS A 470 -9.43 28.64 0.35
CA CYS A 470 -8.54 27.50 0.12
C CYS A 470 -7.87 27.13 1.44
N TYR A 471 -7.87 25.84 1.77
CA TYR A 471 -7.21 25.30 2.95
C TYR A 471 -5.72 25.16 2.68
N VAL A 472 -4.89 25.45 3.68
CA VAL A 472 -3.43 25.30 3.55
C VAL A 472 -3.05 23.83 3.74
N LEU A 473 -2.22 23.29 2.86
CA LEU A 473 -1.67 21.93 3.00
C LEU A 473 -0.87 21.83 4.31
N ASN A 474 -0.96 20.69 5.00
CA ASN A 474 -0.13 20.48 6.18
C ASN A 474 1.37 20.59 5.84
N SER A 475 2.10 21.38 6.63
CA SER A 475 3.54 21.66 6.48
C SER A 475 4.43 20.42 6.42
N SER A 476 4.04 19.31 7.07
CA SER A 476 4.80 18.05 6.99
C SER A 476 4.67 17.37 5.63
N PHE A 477 3.60 17.67 4.88
CA PHE A 477 3.31 17.12 3.56
C PHE A 477 3.76 18.07 2.43
N ASP A 478 3.83 19.38 2.67
CA ASP A 478 4.30 20.37 1.69
C ASP A 478 5.84 20.40 1.60
N LYS A 479 6.43 19.29 1.16
CA LYS A 479 7.88 19.11 0.98
C LYS A 479 8.21 18.61 -0.42
N PRO A 480 9.41 18.92 -0.97
CA PRO A 480 9.82 18.49 -2.31
C PRO A 480 9.74 16.97 -2.52
N GLU A 481 10.00 16.18 -1.48
CA GLU A 481 9.92 14.71 -1.53
C GLU A 481 8.51 14.15 -1.82
N TYR A 482 7.46 14.99 -1.74
CA TYR A 482 6.08 14.63 -2.05
C TYR A 482 5.52 15.35 -3.28
N ASP A 483 6.34 16.09 -4.04
CA ASP A 483 5.88 16.88 -5.19
C ASP A 483 5.13 16.01 -6.22
N ASP A 484 5.72 14.89 -6.63
CA ASP A 484 5.10 13.97 -7.60
C ASP A 484 3.76 13.41 -7.11
N ILE A 485 3.63 13.19 -5.79
CA ILE A 485 2.40 12.72 -5.13
C ILE A 485 1.34 13.82 -5.15
N LEU A 486 1.71 15.04 -4.78
CA LEU A 486 0.81 16.19 -4.74
C LEU A 486 0.33 16.55 -6.15
N ASP A 487 1.20 16.47 -7.15
CA ASP A 487 0.88 16.63 -8.57
C ASP A 487 -0.05 15.52 -9.07
N PHE A 488 0.18 14.27 -8.65
CA PHE A 488 -0.72 13.16 -8.96
C PHE A 488 -2.12 13.40 -8.39
N LEU A 489 -2.23 13.91 -7.17
CA LEU A 489 -3.50 14.26 -6.51
C LEU A 489 -4.13 15.55 -7.04
N GLY A 490 -3.37 16.37 -7.78
CA GLY A 490 -3.83 17.64 -8.34
C GLY A 490 -3.86 18.79 -7.33
N VAL A 491 -3.09 18.71 -6.24
CA VAL A 491 -2.96 19.78 -5.24
C VAL A 491 -2.07 20.88 -5.82
N ARG A 492 -2.60 22.10 -5.95
CA ARG A 492 -1.89 23.21 -6.62
C ARG A 492 -1.38 24.25 -5.62
N PRO A 493 -0.39 25.07 -6.00
CA PRO A 493 -0.05 26.26 -5.23
C PRO A 493 -1.24 27.20 -5.10
N VAL A 494 -1.38 27.86 -3.95
CA VAL A 494 -2.38 28.92 -3.76
C VAL A 494 -2.07 30.13 -4.66
N SER A 495 -3.09 30.91 -5.03
CA SER A 495 -2.94 32.09 -5.88
C SER A 495 -2.28 33.26 -5.15
N SER A 496 -1.68 34.20 -5.90
CA SER A 496 -1.14 35.45 -5.36
C SER A 496 -2.19 36.22 -4.53
N ASP A 497 -3.45 36.24 -5.00
CA ASP A 497 -4.58 36.87 -4.30
C ASP A 497 -4.86 36.24 -2.93
N TRP A 498 -4.63 34.93 -2.79
CA TRP A 498 -4.78 34.24 -1.52
C TRP A 498 -3.75 34.77 -0.50
N TYR A 499 -2.49 34.95 -0.90
CA TYR A 499 -1.47 35.50 0.00
C TYR A 499 -1.81 36.93 0.43
N VAL A 500 -2.26 37.78 -0.50
CA VAL A 500 -2.69 39.15 -0.19
C VAL A 500 -3.81 39.16 0.85
N LYS A 501 -4.85 38.34 0.65
CA LYS A 501 -5.97 38.20 1.59
C LYS A 501 -5.51 37.67 2.94
N CYS A 502 -4.62 36.68 2.96
CA CYS A 502 -4.06 36.10 4.17
C CYS A 502 -3.28 37.14 4.99
N ILE A 503 -2.40 37.91 4.35
CA ILE A 503 -1.59 38.95 5.00
C ILE A 503 -2.45 40.10 5.52
N GLN A 504 -3.51 40.48 4.81
CA GLN A 504 -4.44 41.53 5.23
C GLN A 504 -5.40 41.08 6.34
N GLY A 505 -5.89 39.84 6.27
CA GLY A 505 -6.89 39.29 7.18
C GLY A 505 -6.32 38.68 8.46
N SER A 506 -5.02 38.35 8.45
CA SER A 506 -4.27 37.86 9.60
C SER A 506 -3.38 38.99 10.10
N ASN A 507 -3.31 39.24 11.41
CA ASN A 507 -2.47 40.30 12.00
C ASN A 507 -0.95 40.05 11.85
N ILE A 508 -0.52 39.29 10.84
CA ILE A 508 0.87 38.95 10.52
C ILE A 508 1.72 40.22 10.36
N VAL A 509 1.19 41.28 9.73
CA VAL A 509 1.92 42.54 9.54
C VAL A 509 1.94 43.41 10.80
N MET A 510 0.96 43.25 11.69
CA MET A 510 0.78 44.10 12.88
C MET A 510 1.40 43.50 14.15
N GLY A 511 1.67 42.20 14.17
CA GLY A 511 2.14 41.46 15.35
C GLY A 511 3.59 40.96 15.27
N VAL A 512 4.35 41.38 14.26
CA VAL A 512 5.66 40.82 13.96
C VAL A 512 6.71 41.92 13.80
N SER A 513 7.94 41.73 14.32
CA SER A 513 9.04 42.70 14.21
C SER A 513 9.50 42.91 12.75
N GLU A 514 9.98 44.11 12.39
CA GLU A 514 10.48 44.44 11.03
C GLU A 514 11.54 43.46 10.51
N GLU A 515 12.31 42.84 11.41
CA GLU A 515 13.34 41.82 11.11
C GLU A 515 12.77 40.49 10.58
N THR A 516 11.47 40.25 10.71
CA THR A 516 10.86 38.97 10.37
C THR A 516 10.47 38.85 8.89
N LEU A 517 10.28 40.00 8.21
CA LEU A 517 9.88 40.08 6.80
C LEU A 517 11.07 40.05 5.83
N LEU A 518 12.19 39.44 6.21
CA LEU A 518 13.36 39.28 5.32
C LEU A 518 13.00 38.35 4.15
N LEU A 519 13.27 38.78 2.91
CA LEU A 519 13.16 37.96 1.71
C LEU A 519 14.26 36.87 1.68
N SER A 520 14.14 35.90 0.79
CA SER A 520 15.05 34.76 0.61
C SER A 520 16.53 35.13 0.49
N ASP A 521 16.83 36.39 0.11
CA ASP A 521 18.18 36.90 -0.11
C ASP A 521 18.75 37.65 1.11
N GLY A 522 18.07 37.61 2.27
CA GLY A 522 18.52 38.28 3.49
C GLY A 522 18.33 39.80 3.49
N GLU A 523 17.79 40.38 2.43
CA GLU A 523 17.40 41.78 2.35
C GLU A 523 16.07 41.99 3.10
N PRO A 524 15.97 42.98 4.02
CA PRO A 524 14.70 43.34 4.63
C PRO A 524 13.74 43.79 3.52
N LEU A 525 12.49 43.32 3.55
CA LEU A 525 11.43 43.94 2.77
C LEU A 525 11.36 45.41 3.17
N LYS A 526 12.02 46.29 2.39
CA LYS A 526 11.84 47.73 2.46
C LYS A 526 10.47 48.05 1.88
N VAL A 527 9.42 47.68 2.62
CA VAL A 527 8.13 48.31 2.44
C VAL A 527 8.27 49.69 3.05
N LYS A 528 8.49 50.70 2.19
CA LYS A 528 8.24 52.08 2.57
C LYS A 528 6.74 52.19 2.86
N ALA A 529 6.37 51.97 4.12
CA ALA A 529 5.07 52.36 4.60
C ALA A 529 5.07 53.89 4.64
N ASP A 530 4.64 54.53 3.55
CA ASP A 530 4.48 55.97 3.49
C ASP A 530 3.18 56.39 4.21
N ARG A 531 2.99 55.88 5.43
CA ARG A 531 1.87 56.31 6.29
C ARG A 531 2.23 57.68 6.83
N MET A 532 1.66 58.71 6.21
CA MET A 532 1.84 60.10 6.61
C MET A 532 1.39 60.35 8.06
N ILE A 533 0.43 59.56 8.58
CA ILE A 533 -0.25 59.77 9.86
C ILE A 533 -0.55 58.43 10.56
N ARG A 534 -0.37 58.37 11.89
CA ARG A 534 -0.62 57.20 12.75
C ARG A 534 -1.17 57.64 14.11
N TRP A 535 -2.15 56.92 14.65
CA TRP A 535 -2.59 57.06 16.04
C TRP A 535 -2.17 55.83 16.86
N ASP A 536 -1.44 56.08 17.94
CA ASP A 536 -1.18 55.12 19.01
C ASP A 536 -2.21 55.28 20.16
N LYS A 537 -3.13 54.33 20.29
CA LYS A 537 -4.23 54.40 21.27
C LYS A 537 -3.76 54.20 22.71
N GLU A 538 -2.80 53.31 22.93
CA GLU A 538 -2.28 53.02 24.28
C GLU A 538 -1.61 54.24 24.88
N CYS A 539 -0.88 55.00 24.05
CA CYS A 539 -0.21 56.21 24.47
C CYS A 539 -1.04 57.50 24.29
N SER A 540 -2.25 57.42 23.73
CA SER A 540 -3.07 58.58 23.33
C SER A 540 -2.30 59.62 22.49
N LYS A 541 -1.41 59.16 21.61
CA LYS A 541 -0.54 60.02 20.78
C LYS A 541 -0.89 59.92 19.31
N PHE A 542 -1.06 61.07 18.68
CA PHE A 542 -1.30 61.22 17.25
C PHE A 542 -0.02 61.69 16.55
N PHE A 543 0.60 60.82 15.77
CA PHE A 543 1.84 61.07 15.06
C PHE A 543 1.54 61.49 13.63
N THR A 544 2.14 62.60 13.21
CA THR A 544 1.99 63.12 11.84
C THR A 544 3.35 63.47 11.27
N GLN A 545 3.57 63.18 9.99
CA GLN A 545 4.67 63.77 9.26
C GLN A 545 4.38 65.26 9.03
N LYS A 546 5.42 66.09 9.04
CA LYS A 546 5.27 67.54 8.83
C LYS A 546 4.75 67.77 7.40
N MET A 547 3.59 68.41 7.29
CA MET A 547 2.95 68.67 6.00
C MET A 547 3.85 69.56 5.12
N ASP A 548 4.21 69.06 3.93
CA ASP A 548 4.97 69.84 2.95
C ASP A 548 4.05 70.82 2.23
N LYS A 549 4.10 72.09 2.65
CA LYS A 549 3.31 73.19 2.08
C LYS A 549 3.73 73.58 0.67
N ALA A 550 4.88 73.10 0.16
CA ALA A 550 5.35 73.40 -1.19
C ALA A 550 4.72 72.51 -2.27
N GLY A 551 4.09 71.39 -1.89
CA GLY A 551 3.53 70.40 -2.81
C GLY A 551 2.16 70.72 -3.41
N GLY A 552 1.64 71.92 -3.21
CA GLY A 552 0.37 72.39 -3.77
C GLY A 552 -0.87 71.62 -3.27
N GLN A 553 -1.97 71.76 -4.01
CA GLN A 553 -3.30 71.30 -3.60
C GLN A 553 -3.44 69.77 -3.53
N LYS A 554 -2.65 69.03 -4.32
CA LYS A 554 -2.65 67.56 -4.31
C LYS A 554 -2.16 67.00 -2.97
N ASN A 555 -1.00 67.47 -2.49
CA ASN A 555 -0.45 67.02 -1.20
C ASN A 555 -1.36 67.41 -0.03
N LEU A 556 -2.04 68.56 -0.12
CA LEU A 556 -3.03 68.97 0.88
C LEU A 556 -4.21 67.98 0.95
N ILE A 557 -4.73 67.54 -0.19
CA ILE A 557 -5.85 66.57 -0.24
C ILE A 557 -5.41 65.19 0.25
N GLU A 558 -4.22 64.73 -0.13
CA GLU A 558 -3.66 63.45 0.33
C GLU A 558 -3.43 63.44 1.85
N TYR A 559 -2.89 64.54 2.39
CA TYR A 559 -2.70 64.71 3.83
C TYR A 559 -4.03 64.76 4.58
N ALA A 560 -4.99 65.57 4.09
CA ALA A 560 -6.33 65.69 4.67
C ALA A 560 -7.07 64.35 4.68
N THR A 561 -6.94 63.56 3.60
CA THR A 561 -7.55 62.23 3.50
C THR A 561 -6.96 61.28 4.54
N SER A 562 -5.63 61.21 4.62
CA SER A 562 -4.92 60.36 5.59
C SER A 562 -5.22 60.77 7.03
N PHE A 563 -5.27 62.07 7.31
CA PHE A 563 -5.56 62.62 8.65
C PHE A 563 -6.95 62.19 9.12
N SER A 564 -7.92 62.38 8.25
CA SER A 564 -9.32 62.16 8.56
C SER A 564 -9.66 60.69 8.74
N GLU A 565 -9.04 59.81 7.95
CA GLU A 565 -9.25 58.37 8.06
C GLU A 565 -8.67 57.83 9.38
N VAL A 566 -7.45 58.23 9.74
CA VAL A 566 -6.81 57.79 11.00
C VAL A 566 -7.56 58.34 12.21
N LEU A 567 -8.02 59.59 12.16
CA LEU A 567 -8.79 60.20 13.24
C LEU A 567 -10.15 59.53 13.40
N ALA A 568 -10.90 59.32 12.31
CA ALA A 568 -12.22 58.70 12.37
C ALA A 568 -12.16 57.24 12.88
N ARG A 569 -11.19 56.44 12.41
CA ARG A 569 -10.96 55.08 12.91
C ARG A 569 -10.52 55.05 14.37
N GLY A 570 -9.83 56.09 14.83
CA GLY A 570 -9.41 56.23 16.22
C GLY A 570 -10.57 56.53 17.16
N VAL A 571 -11.37 57.55 16.82
CA VAL A 571 -12.50 58.05 17.63
C VAL A 571 -13.68 57.07 17.62
N LEU A 572 -14.06 56.53 16.46
CA LEU A 572 -15.26 55.70 16.27
C LEU A 572 -14.93 54.21 16.11
N TRP A 573 -13.94 53.72 16.85
CA TRP A 573 -13.42 52.36 16.66
C TRP A 573 -14.42 51.25 16.97
N ASP A 574 -15.44 51.54 17.77
CA ASP A 574 -16.54 50.65 18.14
C ASP A 574 -17.78 50.83 17.24
N LYS A 575 -17.74 51.78 16.27
CA LYS A 575 -18.85 52.15 15.38
C LYS A 575 -18.40 52.21 13.93
N GLU A 576 -18.03 51.04 13.37
CA GLU A 576 -17.45 50.92 12.02
C GLU A 576 -18.31 51.52 10.90
N ASP A 577 -19.64 51.44 11.03
CA ASP A 577 -20.60 51.98 10.05
C ASP A 577 -20.56 53.53 9.95
N LYS A 578 -20.07 54.20 10.99
CA LYS A 578 -19.97 55.67 11.06
C LYS A 578 -18.60 56.23 10.69
N ILE A 579 -17.56 55.40 10.65
CA ILE A 579 -16.17 55.82 10.36
C ILE A 579 -16.08 56.56 9.02
N LYS A 580 -16.72 56.03 7.97
CA LYS A 580 -16.66 56.64 6.63
C LYS A 580 -17.28 58.04 6.61
N ALA A 581 -18.41 58.23 7.30
CA ALA A 581 -19.10 59.51 7.36
C ALA A 581 -18.26 60.57 8.11
N LEU A 582 -17.69 60.21 9.27
CA LEU A 582 -16.83 61.11 10.03
C LEU A 582 -15.53 61.45 9.28
N SER A 583 -14.95 60.47 8.59
CA SER A 583 -13.75 60.67 7.77
C SER A 583 -13.98 61.69 6.65
N GLU A 584 -15.08 61.60 5.91
CA GLU A 584 -15.39 62.57 4.85
C GLU A 584 -15.67 63.97 5.42
N LEU A 585 -16.43 64.08 6.52
CA LEU A 585 -16.71 65.37 7.15
C LEU A 585 -15.44 66.03 7.68
N THR A 586 -14.58 65.26 8.36
CA THR A 586 -13.30 65.75 8.89
C THR A 586 -12.37 66.19 7.75
N LYS A 587 -12.38 65.46 6.62
CA LYS A 587 -11.58 65.80 5.44
C LYS A 587 -12.00 67.12 4.83
N LEU A 588 -13.31 67.32 4.65
CA LEU A 588 -13.85 68.56 4.12
C LEU A 588 -13.57 69.75 5.05
N ALA A 589 -13.76 69.56 6.36
CA ALA A 589 -13.44 70.59 7.35
C ALA A 589 -11.94 70.95 7.31
N PHE A 590 -11.06 69.96 7.23
CA PHE A 590 -9.62 70.17 7.11
C PHE A 590 -9.24 70.96 5.86
N LEU A 591 -9.83 70.63 4.70
CA LEU A 591 -9.59 71.34 3.44
C LEU A 591 -10.07 72.80 3.46
N LEU A 592 -11.03 73.12 4.32
CA LEU A 592 -11.53 74.47 4.55
C LEU A 592 -10.86 75.16 5.75
N ASN A 593 -9.75 74.62 6.26
CA ASN A 593 -9.06 75.11 7.46
C ASN A 593 -9.96 75.25 8.68
N PHE A 594 -11.01 74.43 8.78
CA PHE A 594 -12.01 74.48 9.84
C PHE A 594 -12.67 75.86 9.96
N ASP A 595 -12.80 76.60 8.85
CA ASP A 595 -13.55 77.85 8.82
C ASP A 595 -15.01 77.61 9.22
N GLU A 596 -15.44 78.28 10.29
CA GLU A 596 -16.73 78.01 10.93
C GLU A 596 -17.91 78.26 9.98
N GLN A 597 -17.87 79.32 9.19
CA GLN A 597 -18.94 79.66 8.25
C GLN A 597 -19.02 78.66 7.09
N ALA A 598 -17.86 78.25 6.56
CA ALA A 598 -17.78 77.27 5.48
C ALA A 598 -18.18 75.86 5.95
N VAL A 599 -17.79 75.48 7.17
CA VAL A 599 -18.19 74.20 7.79
C VAL A 599 -19.69 74.18 8.09
N GLN A 600 -20.25 75.27 8.64
CA GLN A 600 -21.71 75.37 8.86
C GLN A 600 -22.50 75.28 7.55
N PHE A 601 -22.03 75.92 6.46
CA PHE A 601 -22.63 75.79 5.14
C PHE A 601 -22.56 74.34 4.61
N LEU A 602 -21.44 73.66 4.79
CA LEU A 602 -21.29 72.25 4.43
C LEU A 602 -22.22 71.33 5.23
N MET A 603 -22.34 71.53 6.54
CA MET A 603 -23.24 70.74 7.37
C MET A 603 -24.70 70.93 6.91
N LYS A 604 -25.12 72.17 6.64
CA LYS A 604 -26.44 72.47 6.08
C LYS A 604 -26.68 71.84 4.71
N SER A 605 -25.73 71.94 3.78
CA SER A 605 -25.86 71.36 2.44
C SER A 605 -25.87 69.83 2.41
N ASN A 606 -25.33 69.17 3.44
CA ASN A 606 -25.39 67.72 3.63
C ASN A 606 -26.56 67.27 4.54
N ASN A 607 -27.51 68.15 4.86
CA ASN A 607 -28.65 67.87 5.76
C ASN A 607 -28.24 67.33 7.14
N LEU A 608 -27.09 67.78 7.65
CA LEU A 608 -26.62 67.45 8.99
C LEU A 608 -27.09 68.55 9.95
N GLN A 609 -28.07 68.24 10.79
CA GLN A 609 -28.56 69.12 11.85
C GLN A 609 -27.97 68.69 13.18
N THR A 610 -27.37 69.61 13.91
CA THR A 610 -27.06 69.43 15.34
C THR A 610 -28.37 69.51 16.12
N PHE A 611 -28.65 68.49 16.94
CA PHE A 611 -29.79 68.52 17.84
C PHE A 611 -29.49 69.47 19.00
N LEU A 612 -30.53 70.05 19.59
CA LEU A 612 -30.38 71.03 20.68
C LEU A 612 -29.64 70.42 21.87
N GLU A 613 -29.88 69.13 22.11
CA GLU A 613 -29.25 68.32 23.16
C GLU A 613 -27.74 68.13 22.92
N ASP A 614 -27.31 68.04 21.65
CA ASP A 614 -25.89 67.92 21.28
C ASP A 614 -25.19 69.29 21.42
N GLU A 615 -25.85 70.40 21.10
CA GLU A 615 -25.32 71.75 21.33
C GLU A 615 -25.15 72.04 22.83
N GLU A 616 -26.12 71.67 23.66
CA GLU A 616 -26.01 71.78 25.11
C GLU A 616 -24.85 70.93 25.66
N PHE A 617 -24.70 69.69 25.19
CA PHE A 617 -23.58 68.82 25.57
C PHE A 617 -22.22 69.41 25.17
N LEU A 618 -22.09 69.90 23.94
CA LEU A 618 -20.83 70.46 23.44
C LEU A 618 -20.44 71.74 24.20
N ASN A 619 -21.40 72.62 24.49
CA ASN A 619 -21.17 73.84 25.27
C ASN A 619 -20.76 73.53 26.72
N ALA A 620 -21.26 72.43 27.29
CA ALA A 620 -20.85 71.96 28.61
C ALA A 620 -19.46 71.30 28.62
N ALA A 621 -19.13 70.53 27.57
CA ALA A 621 -17.86 69.81 27.44
C ALA A 621 -16.69 70.71 27.03
N PHE A 622 -16.95 71.76 26.25
CA PHE A 622 -15.96 72.70 25.74
C PHE A 622 -16.44 74.15 25.93
N PRO A 623 -16.36 74.70 27.16
CA PRO A 623 -16.73 76.10 27.40
C PRO A 623 -15.85 77.00 26.54
N SER A 624 -16.46 77.86 25.73
CA SER A 624 -15.74 78.85 24.91
C SER A 624 -14.82 79.71 25.78
N VAL A 625 -13.52 79.73 25.44
CA VAL A 625 -12.49 80.60 26.04
C VAL A 625 -12.55 81.99 25.45
#